data_AF-A0A529B0Q3-F1
#
_entry.id   AF-A0A529B0Q3-F1
#
_cell.length_a   1.000
_cell.length_b   1.000
_cell.length_c   1.000
_cell.angle_alpha   90.00
_cell.angle_beta   90.00
_cell.angle_gamma   90.00
#
_symmetry.space_group_name_H-M   'P 1'
#
loop_
_entity.id
_entity.type
_entity.pdbx_description
1 polymer ?
#
loop_
_entity_poly.entity_id
_entity_poly.type
_entity_poly.pdbx_seq_one_letter_code
_entity_poly.pdbx_strand_id
1 'polypeptide(L)'
;MLLVGVTVASAGHASTASPRYLTIPAVFLHAVTVVLWIGALVPLGAVLIRGGAALPIVLRRFSRFIPAIVIVLALSGTALAVIQVQTIPALWNIDYGRVLLAKLALVAALLLLAALNRFYLTIAILAGSASATLRLTRSVGAEIGLATAVIAVLGLWRFTPPPRAIAANPALFEVQEVSSAKEGVGAILSIRPPIVGPVRVEVGDLLLDGKPFEPVGVSIDLDKPSYGIGPFTREASPASDGTYSADGFVLPLDGFWIVRVTILVTDFRSVTLTDVFDVQKAQQ
;
A
#
# COMPACT_ATOMS: atom_id res chain seq x y z
N MET A 1 -14.89 -17.17 -13.05
CA MET A 1 -14.61 -15.82 -13.59
C MET A 1 -15.38 -14.74 -12.85
N LEU A 2 -16.72 -14.76 -12.87
CA LEU A 2 -17.54 -13.78 -12.15
C LEU A 2 -17.27 -13.78 -10.63
N LEU A 3 -17.14 -14.97 -10.01
CA LEU A 3 -16.78 -15.10 -8.60
C LEU A 3 -15.44 -14.43 -8.26
N VAL A 4 -14.40 -14.61 -9.09
CA VAL A 4 -13.09 -13.96 -8.87
C VAL A 4 -13.20 -12.44 -8.95
N GLY A 5 -13.95 -11.91 -9.92
CA GLY A 5 -14.22 -10.48 -10.02
C GLY A 5 -14.93 -9.94 -8.78
N VAL A 6 -15.96 -10.65 -8.29
CA VAL A 6 -16.70 -10.28 -7.07
C VAL A 6 -15.81 -10.34 -5.83
N THR A 7 -15.00 -11.40 -5.66
CA THR A 7 -14.09 -11.54 -4.50
C THR A 7 -13.04 -10.43 -4.48
N VAL A 8 -12.41 -10.12 -5.62
CA VAL A 8 -11.39 -9.07 -5.69
C VAL A 8 -12.01 -7.67 -5.49
N ALA A 9 -13.20 -7.42 -6.04
CA ALA A 9 -13.89 -6.15 -5.85
C ALA A 9 -14.40 -5.94 -4.41
N SER A 10 -14.75 -7.03 -3.71
CA SER A 10 -15.21 -6.97 -2.32
C SER A 10 -14.07 -6.90 -1.30
N ALA A 11 -12.93 -7.55 -1.56
CA ALA A 11 -11.82 -7.64 -0.60
C ALA A 11 -10.65 -6.68 -0.89
N GLY A 12 -10.57 -6.10 -2.09
CA GLY A 12 -9.40 -5.31 -2.49
C GLY A 12 -9.45 -3.86 -1.99
N HIS A 13 -8.41 -3.39 -1.30
CA HIS A 13 -8.28 -1.99 -0.87
C HIS A 13 -8.45 -0.96 -2.01
N ALA A 14 -8.28 -1.36 -3.27
CA ALA A 14 -8.56 -0.50 -4.42
C ALA A 14 -10.05 -0.10 -4.57
N SER A 15 -10.98 -0.93 -4.08
CA SER A 15 -12.43 -0.65 -4.15
C SER A 15 -12.92 0.28 -3.04
N THR A 16 -12.10 0.56 -2.02
CA THR A 16 -12.42 1.54 -0.97
C THR A 16 -12.24 2.98 -1.46
N ALA A 17 -11.56 3.18 -2.59
CA ALA A 17 -11.31 4.48 -3.19
C ALA A 17 -12.62 5.19 -3.60
N SER A 18 -12.71 6.49 -3.30
CA SER A 18 -13.77 7.35 -3.83
C SER A 18 -13.44 7.76 -5.28
N PRO A 19 -14.43 7.84 -6.19
CA PRO A 19 -15.83 7.46 -6.01
C PRO A 19 -16.07 5.94 -6.15
N ARG A 20 -16.77 5.34 -5.16
CA ARG A 20 -17.02 3.88 -5.11
C ARG A 20 -17.80 3.34 -6.29
N TYR A 21 -18.71 4.14 -6.86
CA TYR A 21 -19.48 3.75 -8.05
C TYR A 21 -18.63 3.54 -9.30
N LEU A 22 -17.42 4.10 -9.35
CA LEU A 22 -16.47 3.92 -10.46
C LEU A 22 -15.42 2.87 -10.13
N THR A 23 -14.90 2.88 -8.90
CA THR A 23 -13.77 2.03 -8.48
C THR A 23 -14.19 0.57 -8.34
N ILE A 24 -15.37 0.27 -7.79
CA ILE A 24 -15.87 -1.11 -7.69
C ILE A 24 -16.02 -1.76 -9.07
N PRO A 25 -16.74 -1.15 -10.06
CA PRO A 25 -16.79 -1.71 -11.40
C PRO A 25 -15.44 -1.80 -12.09
N ALA A 26 -14.56 -0.80 -11.91
CA ALA A 26 -13.23 -0.83 -12.51
C ALA A 26 -12.37 -1.98 -11.97
N VAL A 27 -12.35 -2.22 -10.65
CA VAL A 27 -11.65 -3.38 -10.04
C VAL A 27 -12.22 -4.68 -10.57
N PHE A 28 -13.55 -4.81 -10.60
CA PHE A 28 -14.22 -6.01 -11.13
C PHE A 28 -13.83 -6.29 -12.59
N LEU A 29 -13.98 -5.30 -13.47
CA LEU A 29 -13.69 -5.42 -14.88
C LEU A 29 -12.20 -5.70 -15.13
N HIS A 30 -11.31 -5.04 -14.39
CA HIS A 30 -9.87 -5.28 -14.47
C HIS A 30 -9.55 -6.73 -14.09
N ALA A 31 -10.05 -7.21 -12.95
CA ALA A 31 -9.81 -8.58 -12.50
C ALA A 31 -10.35 -9.63 -13.49
N VAL A 32 -11.58 -9.46 -13.97
CA VAL A 32 -12.17 -10.38 -14.94
C VAL A 32 -11.39 -10.42 -16.24
N THR A 33 -10.99 -9.26 -16.77
CA THR A 33 -10.25 -9.17 -18.04
C THR A 33 -8.83 -9.72 -17.93
N VAL A 34 -8.14 -9.53 -16.80
CA VAL A 34 -6.84 -10.19 -16.52
C VAL A 34 -6.98 -11.71 -16.58
N VAL A 35 -7.98 -12.28 -15.89
CA VAL A 35 -8.14 -13.74 -15.86
C VAL A 35 -8.57 -14.29 -17.23
N LEU A 36 -9.43 -13.57 -17.97
CA LEU A 36 -9.81 -13.96 -19.33
C LEU A 36 -8.61 -13.96 -20.28
N TRP A 37 -7.73 -12.95 -20.19
CA TRP A 37 -6.56 -12.86 -21.06
C TRP A 37 -5.53 -13.94 -20.70
N ILE A 38 -5.03 -13.96 -19.46
CA ILE A 38 -3.99 -14.90 -19.02
C ILE A 38 -4.49 -16.34 -19.12
N GLY A 39 -5.74 -16.58 -18.70
CA GLY A 39 -6.37 -17.91 -18.76
C GLY A 39 -6.54 -18.44 -20.18
N ALA A 40 -6.62 -17.57 -21.20
CA ALA A 40 -6.70 -17.98 -22.60
C ALA A 40 -5.33 -18.33 -23.21
N LEU A 41 -4.21 -17.89 -22.62
CA LEU A 41 -2.86 -18.17 -23.15
C LEU A 41 -2.47 -19.64 -23.01
N VAL A 42 -2.88 -20.30 -21.92
CA VAL A 42 -2.57 -21.73 -21.67
C VAL A 42 -3.21 -22.65 -22.74
N PRO A 43 -4.53 -22.61 -22.98
CA PRO A 43 -5.14 -23.43 -24.04
C PRO A 43 -4.66 -23.02 -25.44
N LEU A 44 -4.36 -21.74 -25.69
CA LEU A 44 -3.77 -21.29 -26.96
C LEU A 44 -2.38 -21.91 -27.18
N GLY A 45 -1.53 -21.87 -26.16
CA GLY A 45 -0.21 -22.51 -26.17
C GLY A 45 -0.30 -24.02 -26.42
N ALA A 46 -1.24 -24.70 -25.76
CA ALA A 46 -1.47 -26.13 -25.97
C ALA A 46 -1.85 -26.46 -27.42
N VAL A 47 -2.72 -25.64 -28.05
CA VAL A 47 -3.09 -25.81 -29.47
C VAL A 47 -1.91 -25.49 -30.40
N LEU A 48 -1.09 -24.49 -30.08
CA LEU A 48 0.12 -24.16 -30.85
C LEU A 48 1.17 -25.28 -30.81
N ILE A 49 1.36 -25.91 -29.65
CA ILE A 49 2.28 -27.04 -29.46
C ILE A 49 1.78 -28.28 -30.22
N ARG A 50 0.47 -28.59 -30.13
CA ARG A 50 -0.11 -29.77 -30.79
C ARG A 50 -0.22 -29.59 -32.31
N GLY A 51 -0.43 -28.36 -32.79
CA GLY A 51 -0.70 -28.09 -34.20
C GLY A 51 -2.00 -28.70 -34.71
N GLY A 52 -2.13 -28.84 -36.03
CA GLY A 52 -3.25 -29.51 -36.69
C GLY A 52 -4.41 -28.59 -37.14
N ALA A 53 -5.48 -29.21 -37.62
CA ALA A 53 -6.59 -28.51 -38.31
C ALA A 53 -7.35 -27.50 -37.43
N ALA A 54 -7.30 -27.65 -36.10
CA ALA A 54 -7.95 -26.74 -35.17
C ALA A 54 -7.20 -25.40 -34.99
N LEU A 55 -5.89 -25.35 -35.28
CA LEU A 55 -5.04 -24.19 -34.99
C LEU A 55 -5.55 -22.89 -35.66
N PRO A 56 -5.82 -22.86 -36.98
CA PRO A 56 -6.31 -21.64 -37.63
C PRO A 56 -7.66 -21.16 -37.08
N ILE A 57 -8.54 -22.08 -36.67
CA ILE A 57 -9.87 -21.78 -36.13
C ILE A 57 -9.74 -21.11 -34.77
N VAL A 58 -8.96 -21.71 -33.86
CA VAL A 58 -8.71 -21.18 -32.51
C VAL A 58 -8.01 -19.84 -32.60
N LEU A 59 -7.01 -19.71 -33.46
CA LEU A 59 -6.22 -18.49 -33.62
C LEU A 59 -7.08 -17.32 -34.14
N ARG A 60 -7.94 -17.55 -35.15
CA ARG A 60 -8.90 -16.55 -35.64
C ARG A 60 -9.88 -16.13 -34.54
N ARG A 61 -10.42 -17.08 -33.78
CA ARG A 61 -11.35 -16.79 -32.69
C ARG A 61 -10.68 -15.95 -31.59
N PHE A 62 -9.51 -16.38 -31.13
CA PHE A 62 -8.73 -15.64 -30.13
C PHE A 62 -8.40 -14.23 -30.61
N SER A 63 -7.86 -14.09 -31.82
CA SER A 63 -7.55 -12.77 -32.40
C SER A 63 -8.80 -11.91 -32.63
N ARG A 64 -9.98 -12.48 -32.85
CA ARG A 64 -11.21 -11.66 -32.98
C ARG A 64 -11.63 -11.03 -31.64
N PHE A 65 -11.55 -11.79 -30.54
CA PHE A 65 -12.11 -11.35 -29.25
C PHE A 65 -11.11 -10.63 -28.34
N ILE A 66 -9.81 -10.95 -28.42
CA ILE A 66 -8.82 -10.40 -27.49
C ILE A 66 -8.73 -8.87 -27.45
N PRO A 67 -8.91 -8.10 -28.56
CA PRO A 67 -8.82 -6.64 -28.50
C PRO A 67 -9.86 -6.01 -27.58
N ALA A 68 -11.09 -6.53 -27.56
CA ALA A 68 -12.14 -5.99 -26.68
C ALA A 68 -11.78 -6.19 -25.21
N ILE A 69 -11.24 -7.37 -24.86
CA ILE A 69 -10.76 -7.67 -23.49
C ILE A 69 -9.63 -6.72 -23.10
N VAL A 70 -8.66 -6.51 -24.00
CA VAL A 70 -7.52 -5.61 -23.77
C VAL A 70 -7.96 -4.16 -23.62
N ILE A 71 -8.94 -3.68 -24.40
CA ILE A 71 -9.48 -2.32 -24.27
C ILE A 71 -10.11 -2.13 -22.88
N VAL A 72 -10.97 -3.05 -22.44
CA VAL A 72 -11.60 -2.96 -21.10
C VAL A 72 -10.55 -3.04 -19.99
N LEU A 73 -9.53 -3.89 -20.14
CA LEU A 73 -8.42 -3.98 -19.20
C LEU A 73 -7.63 -2.67 -19.10
N ALA A 74 -7.32 -2.05 -20.23
CA ALA A 74 -6.59 -0.79 -20.30
C ALA A 74 -7.39 0.37 -19.69
N LEU A 75 -8.67 0.50 -20.05
CA LEU A 75 -9.55 1.55 -19.51
C LEU A 75 -9.73 1.42 -18.00
N SER A 76 -10.06 0.21 -17.52
CA SER A 76 -10.22 -0.04 -16.08
C SER A 76 -8.90 0.15 -15.32
N GLY A 77 -7.77 -0.32 -15.86
CA GLY A 77 -6.45 -0.15 -15.26
C GLY A 77 -6.02 1.30 -15.16
N THR A 78 -6.25 2.09 -16.22
CA THR A 78 -5.95 3.53 -16.24
C THR A 78 -6.82 4.28 -15.23
N ALA A 79 -8.13 4.01 -15.19
CA ALA A 79 -9.02 4.62 -14.20
C ALA A 79 -8.55 4.36 -12.76
N LEU A 80 -8.18 3.11 -12.45
CA LEU A 80 -7.63 2.75 -11.15
C LEU A 80 -6.29 3.44 -10.87
N ALA A 81 -5.37 3.50 -11.83
CA ALA A 81 -4.08 4.15 -11.65
C ALA A 81 -4.22 5.64 -11.32
N VAL A 82 -5.08 6.35 -12.06
CA VAL A 82 -5.36 7.79 -11.84
C VAL A 82 -5.93 8.04 -10.45
N ILE A 83 -6.95 7.27 -10.05
CA ILE A 83 -7.62 7.42 -8.75
C ILE A 83 -6.67 7.10 -7.59
N GLN A 84 -5.78 6.13 -7.76
CA GLN A 84 -4.89 5.66 -6.69
C GLN A 84 -3.68 6.57 -6.46
N VAL A 85 -3.11 7.12 -7.53
CA VAL A 85 -1.88 7.92 -7.48
C VAL A 85 -2.18 9.39 -7.13
N GLN A 86 -3.32 9.93 -7.58
CA GLN A 86 -3.80 11.32 -7.43
C GLN A 86 -2.90 12.41 -8.03
N THR A 87 -1.57 12.32 -7.95
CA THR A 87 -0.63 13.34 -8.41
C THR A 87 0.53 12.75 -9.22
N ILE A 88 0.92 13.43 -10.30
CA ILE A 88 2.01 12.95 -11.17
C ILE A 88 3.35 12.77 -10.42
N PRO A 89 3.76 13.67 -9.51
CA PRO A 89 5.01 13.49 -8.75
C PRO A 89 5.05 12.23 -7.89
N ALA A 90 3.89 11.74 -7.43
CA ALA A 90 3.80 10.49 -6.68
C ALA A 90 4.14 9.24 -7.52
N LEU A 91 4.33 9.37 -8.85
CA LEU A 91 4.82 8.26 -9.68
C LEU A 91 6.31 7.96 -9.47
N TRP A 92 7.13 8.97 -9.16
CA TRP A 92 8.60 8.78 -9.04
C TRP A 92 9.16 9.10 -7.66
N ASN A 93 8.45 9.92 -6.87
CA ASN A 93 8.92 10.33 -5.53
C ASN A 93 8.64 9.30 -4.42
N ILE A 94 7.72 8.36 -4.63
CA ILE A 94 7.34 7.36 -3.62
C ILE A 94 7.42 5.94 -4.18
N ASP A 95 7.64 4.96 -3.30
CA ASP A 95 7.84 3.57 -3.69
C ASP A 95 6.61 2.95 -4.36
N TYR A 96 5.39 3.32 -3.94
CA TYR A 96 4.16 2.91 -4.62
C TYR A 96 4.18 3.27 -6.12
N GLY A 97 4.60 4.48 -6.45
CA GLY A 97 4.71 4.97 -7.82
C GLY A 97 5.74 4.20 -8.62
N ARG A 98 6.89 3.90 -8.04
CA ARG A 98 7.96 3.11 -8.67
C ARG A 98 7.49 1.69 -8.98
N VAL A 99 6.78 1.04 -8.05
CA VAL A 99 6.16 -0.27 -8.27
C VAL A 99 5.11 -0.21 -9.39
N LEU A 100 4.29 0.85 -9.43
CA LEU A 100 3.33 1.06 -10.51
C LEU A 100 4.03 1.25 -11.87
N LEU A 101 5.11 2.03 -11.94
CA LEU A 101 5.89 2.21 -13.17
C LEU A 101 6.49 0.90 -13.65
N ALA A 102 7.05 0.09 -12.76
CA ALA A 102 7.54 -1.25 -13.10
C ALA A 102 6.42 -2.13 -13.67
N LYS A 103 5.23 -2.12 -13.05
CA LYS A 103 4.05 -2.84 -13.56
C LYS A 103 3.63 -2.32 -14.94
N LEU A 104 3.60 -1.01 -15.15
CA LEU A 104 3.23 -0.41 -16.44
C LEU A 104 4.24 -0.76 -17.53
N ALA A 105 5.54 -0.77 -17.23
CA ALA A 105 6.57 -1.20 -18.17
C ALA A 105 6.40 -2.67 -18.59
N LEU A 106 6.13 -3.57 -17.64
CA LEU A 106 5.87 -4.98 -17.93
C LEU A 106 4.59 -5.17 -18.75
N VAL A 107 3.51 -4.44 -18.43
CA VAL A 107 2.26 -4.48 -19.20
C VAL A 107 2.47 -3.93 -20.61
N ALA A 108 3.24 -2.85 -20.78
CA ALA A 108 3.57 -2.30 -22.09
C ALA A 108 4.37 -3.31 -22.94
N ALA A 109 5.35 -3.99 -22.34
CA ALA A 109 6.10 -5.06 -23.01
C ALA A 109 5.19 -6.23 -23.43
N LEU A 110 4.26 -6.63 -22.55
CA LEU A 110 3.28 -7.68 -22.83
C LEU A 110 2.34 -7.30 -23.98
N LEU A 111 1.81 -6.07 -23.98
CA LEU A 111 0.95 -5.55 -25.04
C LEU A 111 1.69 -5.42 -26.38
N LEU A 112 2.96 -4.99 -26.35
CA LEU A 112 3.79 -4.94 -27.55
C LEU A 112 4.00 -6.34 -28.12
N LEU A 113 4.32 -7.32 -27.28
CA LEU A 113 4.50 -8.71 -27.71
C LEU A 113 3.20 -9.29 -28.30
N ALA A 114 2.07 -9.05 -27.65
CA ALA A 114 0.75 -9.45 -28.13
C ALA A 114 0.38 -8.79 -29.48
N ALA A 115 0.72 -7.52 -29.66
CA ALA A 115 0.54 -6.81 -30.92
C ALA A 115 1.43 -7.39 -32.03
N LEU A 116 2.72 -7.65 -31.74
CA LEU A 116 3.64 -8.29 -32.70
C LEU A 116 3.14 -9.69 -33.10
N ASN A 117 2.66 -10.46 -32.13
CA ASN A 117 2.06 -11.77 -32.37
C ASN A 117 0.84 -11.67 -33.28
N ARG A 118 -0.06 -10.73 -33.01
CA ARG A 118 -1.28 -10.52 -33.80
C ARG A 118 -0.97 -10.09 -35.23
N PHE A 119 -0.14 -9.07 -35.41
CA PHE A 119 0.04 -8.42 -36.70
C PHE A 119 1.07 -9.09 -37.61
N TYR A 120 2.01 -9.86 -37.05
CA TYR A 120 3.03 -10.54 -37.85
C TYR A 120 2.86 -12.06 -37.81
N LEU A 121 2.88 -12.67 -36.63
CA LEU A 121 2.94 -14.12 -36.52
C LEU A 121 1.61 -14.80 -36.84
N THR A 122 0.50 -14.27 -36.32
CA THR A 122 -0.84 -14.80 -36.61
C THR A 122 -1.15 -14.69 -38.10
N ILE A 123 -0.85 -13.56 -38.74
CA ILE A 123 -1.06 -13.39 -40.18
C ILE A 123 -0.21 -14.40 -40.96
N ALA A 124 1.07 -14.58 -40.60
CA ALA A 124 1.96 -15.53 -41.25
C ALA A 124 1.50 -17.00 -41.09
N ILE A 125 1.00 -17.38 -39.91
CA ILE A 125 0.46 -18.73 -39.68
C ILE A 125 -0.80 -18.95 -40.53
N LEU A 126 -1.70 -17.96 -40.59
CA LEU A 126 -2.90 -18.05 -41.42
C LEU A 126 -2.60 -18.07 -42.93
N ALA A 127 -1.41 -17.59 -43.32
CA ALA A 127 -0.87 -17.70 -44.68
C ALA A 127 -0.07 -19.00 -44.94
N GLY A 128 0.01 -19.93 -43.96
CA GLY A 128 0.63 -21.25 -44.13
C GLY A 128 2.08 -21.37 -43.66
N SER A 129 2.64 -20.37 -42.96
CA SER A 129 4.02 -20.43 -42.47
C SER A 129 4.18 -21.30 -41.22
N ALA A 130 4.87 -22.45 -41.38
CA ALA A 130 5.19 -23.35 -40.25
C ALA A 130 6.21 -22.75 -39.27
N SER A 131 7.17 -21.96 -39.76
CA SER A 131 8.18 -21.31 -38.89
C SER A 131 7.57 -20.25 -37.97
N ALA A 132 6.46 -19.63 -38.39
CA ALA A 132 5.71 -18.69 -37.57
C ALA A 132 5.03 -19.36 -36.37
N THR A 133 4.61 -20.62 -36.48
CA THR A 133 4.00 -21.38 -35.36
C THR A 133 5.00 -21.58 -34.21
N LEU A 134 6.25 -21.95 -34.51
CA LEU A 134 7.30 -22.11 -33.49
C LEU A 134 7.62 -20.78 -32.79
N ARG A 135 7.73 -19.70 -33.57
CA ARG A 135 7.96 -18.34 -33.03
C ARG A 135 6.80 -17.89 -32.14
N LEU A 136 5.56 -18.14 -32.55
CA LEU A 136 4.38 -17.79 -31.77
C LEU A 136 4.29 -18.62 -30.49
N THR A 137 4.66 -19.90 -30.53
CA THR A 137 4.70 -20.76 -29.33
C THR A 137 5.67 -20.22 -28.27
N ARG A 138 6.89 -19.84 -28.69
CA ARG A 138 7.88 -19.21 -27.79
C ARG A 138 7.40 -17.87 -27.26
N SER A 139 6.76 -17.09 -28.13
CA SER A 139 6.21 -15.78 -27.77
C SER A 139 5.08 -15.90 -26.74
N VAL A 140 4.16 -16.87 -26.88
CA VAL A 140 3.13 -17.17 -25.88
C VAL A 140 3.75 -17.61 -24.54
N GLY A 141 4.84 -18.39 -24.57
CA GLY A 141 5.60 -18.71 -23.36
C GLY A 141 6.17 -17.46 -22.67
N ALA A 142 6.72 -16.51 -23.44
CA ALA A 142 7.18 -15.23 -22.92
C ALA A 142 6.04 -14.34 -22.42
N GLU A 143 4.87 -14.33 -23.08
CA GLU A 143 3.67 -13.64 -22.59
C GLU A 143 3.22 -14.19 -21.23
N ILE A 144 3.23 -15.51 -21.05
CA ILE A 144 2.92 -16.16 -19.76
C ILE A 144 3.94 -15.72 -18.69
N GLY A 145 5.24 -15.76 -19.00
CA GLY A 145 6.29 -15.33 -18.07
C GLY A 145 6.15 -13.86 -17.64
N LEU A 146 5.89 -12.96 -18.60
CA LEU A 146 5.62 -11.55 -18.33
C LEU A 146 4.35 -11.35 -17.49
N ALA A 147 3.28 -12.08 -17.79
CA ALA A 147 2.05 -12.03 -17.02
C ALA A 147 2.27 -12.50 -15.56
N THR A 148 3.05 -13.56 -15.36
CA THR A 148 3.47 -14.01 -14.02
C THR A 148 4.30 -12.95 -13.31
N ALA A 149 5.24 -12.30 -13.99
CA ALA A 149 6.02 -11.20 -13.42
C ALA A 149 5.14 -10.01 -13.01
N VAL A 150 4.15 -9.64 -13.82
CA VAL A 150 3.17 -8.59 -13.47
C VAL A 150 2.42 -8.95 -12.19
N ILE A 151 1.98 -10.20 -12.03
CA ILE A 151 1.32 -10.67 -10.81
C ILE A 151 2.27 -10.65 -9.61
N ALA A 152 3.53 -11.08 -9.79
CA ALA A 152 4.53 -11.07 -8.73
C ALA A 152 4.79 -9.65 -8.21
N VAL A 153 4.82 -8.65 -9.09
CA VAL A 153 4.97 -7.23 -8.72
C VAL A 153 3.84 -6.75 -7.81
N LEU A 154 2.61 -7.28 -7.94
CA LEU A 154 1.50 -6.96 -7.04
C LEU A 154 1.82 -7.32 -5.58
N GLY A 155 2.65 -8.35 -5.36
CA GLY A 155 3.08 -8.77 -4.02
C GLY A 155 3.91 -7.71 -3.29
N LEU A 156 4.49 -6.75 -3.99
CA LEU A 156 5.23 -5.64 -3.36
C LEU A 156 4.29 -4.59 -2.75
N TRP A 157 3.05 -4.46 -3.25
CA TRP A 157 2.13 -3.44 -2.76
C TRP A 157 1.70 -3.63 -1.30
N ARG A 158 1.91 -4.80 -0.70
CA ARG A 158 1.73 -4.99 0.76
C ARG A 158 2.69 -4.15 1.60
N PHE A 159 3.80 -3.69 1.02
CA PHE A 159 4.81 -2.87 1.69
C PHE A 159 4.77 -1.40 1.30
N THR A 160 3.94 -1.04 0.31
CA THR A 160 3.87 0.32 -0.23
C THR A 160 2.40 0.73 -0.29
N PRO A 161 1.81 1.25 0.80
CA PRO A 161 0.42 1.69 0.78
C PRO A 161 0.22 2.80 -0.28
N PRO A 162 -0.93 2.86 -0.95
CA PRO A 162 -1.17 3.87 -1.98
C PRO A 162 -1.21 5.27 -1.35
N PRO A 163 -0.68 6.31 -2.02
CA PRO A 163 -0.62 7.66 -1.46
C PRO A 163 -1.97 8.20 -1.02
N ARG A 164 -3.07 7.84 -1.70
CA ARG A 164 -4.41 8.24 -1.27
C ARG A 164 -4.83 7.65 0.08
N ALA A 165 -4.34 6.47 0.47
CA ALA A 165 -4.68 5.88 1.78
C ALA A 165 -3.94 6.60 2.91
N ILE A 166 -2.74 7.11 2.60
CA ILE A 166 -1.97 7.98 3.49
C ILE A 166 -2.66 9.34 3.62
N ALA A 167 -3.07 9.94 2.50
CA ALA A 167 -3.73 11.26 2.47
C ALA A 167 -5.16 11.25 3.06
N ALA A 168 -5.86 10.10 3.00
CA ALA A 168 -7.21 9.97 3.53
C ALA A 168 -7.28 9.95 5.06
N ASN A 169 -6.15 9.83 5.76
CA ASN A 169 -6.12 9.88 7.22
C ASN A 169 -5.15 10.98 7.71
N PRO A 170 -5.59 12.25 7.73
CA PRO A 170 -4.81 13.38 8.23
C PRO A 170 -4.30 13.15 9.66
N ALA A 171 -5.03 12.39 10.48
CA ALA A 171 -4.67 12.08 11.86
C ALA A 171 -3.36 11.24 11.96
N LEU A 172 -2.90 10.60 10.88
CA LEU A 172 -1.56 9.97 10.84
C LEU A 172 -0.41 10.98 10.92
N PHE A 173 -0.66 12.24 10.57
CA PHE A 173 0.31 13.33 10.62
C PHE A 173 -0.01 14.36 11.69
N GLU A 174 -1.10 14.17 12.42
CA GLU A 174 -1.47 15.02 13.55
C GLU A 174 -0.50 14.76 14.71
N VAL A 175 -0.12 15.85 15.36
CA VAL A 175 0.67 15.84 16.58
C VAL A 175 -0.19 16.49 17.65
N GLN A 176 -0.48 15.75 18.71
CA GLN A 176 -1.11 16.34 19.87
C GLN A 176 -0.03 16.71 20.87
N GLU A 177 0.09 18.02 21.11
CA GLU A 177 1.03 18.57 22.09
C GLU A 177 0.31 18.85 23.39
N VAL A 178 0.93 18.41 24.49
CA VAL A 178 0.42 18.63 25.83
C VAL A 178 1.56 19.18 26.68
N SER A 179 1.35 20.34 27.31
CA SER A 179 2.35 20.98 28.15
C SER A 179 2.03 20.71 29.62
N SER A 180 2.98 20.11 30.33
CA SER A 180 2.82 19.76 31.74
C SER A 180 4.01 20.29 32.54
N ALA A 181 3.72 20.85 33.71
CA ALA A 181 4.74 21.36 34.61
C ALA A 181 4.40 21.05 36.07
N LYS A 182 5.40 20.62 36.84
CA LYS A 182 5.28 20.29 38.25
C LYS A 182 6.63 20.45 38.93
N GLU A 183 6.65 20.98 40.16
CA GLU A 183 7.86 21.08 40.99
C GLU A 183 9.06 21.74 40.27
N GLY A 184 8.77 22.79 39.49
CA GLY A 184 9.78 23.52 38.70
C GLY A 184 10.21 22.84 37.41
N VAL A 185 9.83 21.57 37.20
CA VAL A 185 10.10 20.83 35.95
C VAL A 185 8.94 21.03 34.98
N GLY A 186 9.22 21.52 33.78
CA GLY A 186 8.28 21.63 32.68
C GLY A 186 8.74 20.81 31.48
N ALA A 187 7.80 20.26 30.71
CA ALA A 187 8.07 19.61 29.44
C ALA A 187 6.88 19.76 28.48
N ILE A 188 7.17 19.65 27.19
CA ILE A 188 6.16 19.50 26.14
C ILE A 188 6.15 18.04 25.70
N LEU A 189 4.98 17.42 25.74
CA LEU A 189 4.73 16.05 25.34
C LEU A 189 4.07 16.05 23.97
N SER A 190 4.72 15.44 22.99
CA SER A 190 4.22 15.35 21.62
C SER A 190 3.86 13.91 21.31
N ILE A 191 2.56 13.64 21.09
CA ILE A 191 2.05 12.31 20.77
C ILE A 191 1.72 12.24 19.28
N ARG A 192 2.28 11.24 18.58
CA ARG A 192 2.08 11.07 17.13
C ARG A 192 2.09 9.60 16.67
N PRO A 193 1.16 9.20 15.80
CA PRO A 193 -0.15 9.82 15.60
C PRO A 193 -1.07 9.58 16.83
N PRO A 194 -1.98 10.52 17.18
CA PRO A 194 -2.92 10.35 18.28
C PRO A 194 -4.13 9.48 17.86
N ILE A 195 -3.88 8.28 17.33
CA ILE A 195 -4.92 7.35 16.87
C ILE A 195 -4.71 5.94 17.44
N VAL A 196 -5.77 5.12 17.41
CA VAL A 196 -5.67 3.68 17.75
C VAL A 196 -4.62 3.00 16.88
N GLY A 197 -3.67 2.30 17.52
CA GLY A 197 -2.54 1.65 16.86
C GLY A 197 -1.18 2.03 17.46
N PRO A 198 -0.09 1.87 16.69
CA PRO A 198 1.26 2.26 17.10
C PRO A 198 1.38 3.78 17.28
N VAL A 199 1.98 4.20 18.39
CA VAL A 199 2.21 5.61 18.71
C VAL A 199 3.63 5.81 19.22
N ARG A 200 4.18 6.98 18.91
CA ARG A 200 5.40 7.52 19.48
C ARG A 200 5.07 8.69 20.40
N VAL A 201 5.77 8.77 21.51
CA VAL A 201 5.72 9.91 22.42
C VAL A 201 7.11 10.55 22.46
N GLU A 202 7.17 11.85 22.22
CA GLU A 202 8.37 12.67 22.29
C GLU A 202 8.24 13.67 23.44
N VAL A 203 9.31 13.86 24.20
CA VAL A 203 9.40 14.80 25.33
C VAL A 203 10.43 15.86 24.95
N GLY A 204 9.96 17.07 24.72
CA GLY A 204 10.78 18.22 24.36
C GLY A 204 10.70 19.34 25.39
N ASP A 205 11.50 20.39 25.17
CA ASP A 205 11.52 21.61 25.99
C ASP A 205 11.55 21.33 27.49
N LEU A 206 12.44 20.42 27.91
CA LEU A 206 12.68 20.09 29.30
C LEU A 206 13.31 21.28 30.03
N LEU A 207 12.53 21.90 30.90
CA LEU A 207 12.92 23.06 31.68
C LEU A 207 12.93 22.72 33.18
N LEU A 208 13.94 23.17 33.91
CA LEU A 208 14.00 23.17 35.37
C LEU A 208 14.14 24.63 35.83
N ASP A 209 13.14 25.11 36.55
CA ASP A 209 13.03 26.50 37.02
C ASP A 209 13.20 27.52 35.87
N GLY A 210 12.63 27.18 34.71
CA GLY A 210 12.65 27.99 33.49
C GLY A 210 13.95 27.90 32.67
N LYS A 211 14.89 27.03 33.03
CA LYS A 211 16.15 26.83 32.28
C LYS A 211 16.21 25.43 31.67
N PRO A 212 16.69 25.28 30.42
CA PRO A 212 16.91 23.97 29.83
C PRO A 212 17.85 23.12 30.68
N PHE A 213 17.55 21.83 30.84
CA PHE A 213 18.40 20.88 31.53
C PHE A 213 18.36 19.50 30.86
N GLU A 214 19.41 18.72 31.04
CA GLU A 214 19.47 17.33 30.59
C GLU A 214 19.10 16.39 31.75
N PRO A 215 18.01 15.60 31.64
CA PRO A 215 17.65 14.62 32.66
C PRO A 215 18.59 13.41 32.63
N VAL A 216 18.70 12.73 33.77
CA VAL A 216 19.43 11.45 33.91
C VAL A 216 18.68 10.31 33.21
N GLY A 217 17.35 10.40 33.15
CA GLY A 217 16.49 9.42 32.51
C GLY A 217 15.06 9.93 32.37
N VAL A 218 14.33 9.37 31.41
CA VAL A 218 12.93 9.72 31.13
C VAL A 218 12.17 8.43 30.87
N SER A 219 11.20 8.12 31.73
CA SER A 219 10.30 6.98 31.56
C SER A 219 8.88 7.48 31.27
N ILE A 220 8.23 6.87 30.29
CA ILE A 220 6.88 7.23 29.84
C ILE A 220 5.93 6.06 30.11
N ASP A 221 4.83 6.35 30.81
CA ASP A 221 3.71 5.44 31.01
C ASP A 221 2.46 5.95 30.30
N LEU A 222 1.78 5.05 29.60
CA LEU A 222 0.45 5.30 29.01
C LEU A 222 -0.59 4.36 29.62
N ASP A 223 -1.70 4.92 30.10
CA ASP A 223 -2.80 4.14 30.68
C ASP A 223 -4.18 4.70 30.36
N LYS A 224 -5.18 3.82 30.39
CA LYS A 224 -6.60 4.14 30.27
C LYS A 224 -7.35 3.56 31.47
N PRO A 225 -7.36 4.27 32.61
CA PRO A 225 -7.95 3.76 33.85
C PRO A 225 -9.43 3.40 33.72
N SER A 226 -10.18 4.13 32.88
CA SER A 226 -11.61 3.88 32.61
C SER A 226 -11.90 2.49 32.04
N TYR A 227 -10.90 1.82 31.48
CA TYR A 227 -10.99 0.45 30.94
C TYR A 227 -9.98 -0.52 31.59
N GLY A 228 -9.24 -0.09 32.62
CA GLY A 228 -8.23 -0.91 33.28
C GLY A 228 -7.07 -1.33 32.37
N ILE A 229 -6.71 -0.52 31.38
CA ILE A 229 -5.61 -0.81 30.44
C ILE A 229 -4.36 -0.03 30.83
N GLY A 230 -3.21 -0.68 30.78
CA GLY A 230 -1.92 -0.11 31.16
C GLY A 230 -1.58 -0.29 32.65
N PRO A 231 -0.49 0.32 33.14
CA PRO A 231 0.41 1.20 32.39
C PRO A 231 1.24 0.43 31.35
N PHE A 232 1.36 0.99 30.16
CA PHE A 232 2.40 0.61 29.21
C PHE A 232 3.60 1.49 29.48
N THR A 233 4.71 0.90 29.93
CA THR A 233 5.94 1.63 30.28
C THR A 233 6.98 1.50 29.18
N ARG A 234 7.64 2.60 28.83
CA ARG A 234 8.83 2.64 27.96
C ARG A 234 9.83 3.66 28.48
N GLU A 235 11.10 3.28 28.44
CA GLU A 235 12.22 4.21 28.60
C GLU A 235 12.38 5.02 27.31
N ALA A 236 12.49 6.33 27.45
CA ALA A 236 12.75 7.23 26.35
C ALA A 236 14.26 7.33 26.10
N SER A 237 14.63 7.30 24.82
CA SER A 237 16.02 7.48 24.39
C SER A 237 16.24 8.90 23.89
N PRO A 238 17.42 9.50 24.12
CA PRO A 238 17.74 10.82 23.60
C PRO A 238 17.76 10.79 22.06
N ALA A 239 17.12 11.78 21.44
CA ALA A 239 17.11 12.03 20.01
C ALA A 239 18.15 13.10 19.63
N SER A 240 18.47 13.19 18.33
CA SER A 240 19.50 14.09 17.82
C SER A 240 19.18 15.58 17.93
N ASP A 241 17.91 15.93 18.21
CA ASP A 241 17.39 17.29 18.31
C ASP A 241 17.25 17.77 19.78
N GLY A 242 17.73 16.98 20.74
CA GLY A 242 17.63 17.29 22.17
C GLY A 242 16.30 16.87 22.82
N THR A 243 15.42 16.20 22.07
CA THR A 243 14.21 15.59 22.62
C THR A 243 14.47 14.18 23.13
N TYR A 244 13.56 13.64 23.93
CA TYR A 244 13.57 12.24 24.38
C TYR A 244 12.39 11.50 23.76
N SER A 245 12.65 10.41 23.05
CA SER A 245 11.64 9.68 22.29
C SER A 245 11.45 8.26 22.81
N ALA A 246 10.19 7.86 22.99
CA ALA A 246 9.81 6.48 23.28
C ALA A 246 8.91 5.92 22.18
N ASP A 247 9.36 4.79 21.62
CA ASP A 247 8.68 4.03 20.58
C ASP A 247 8.03 2.75 21.12
N GLY A 248 7.17 2.14 20.31
CA GLY A 248 6.65 0.79 20.56
C GLY A 248 5.48 0.74 21.54
N PHE A 249 4.79 1.86 21.75
CA PHE A 249 3.44 1.85 22.31
C PHE A 249 2.43 1.41 21.26
N VAL A 250 1.43 0.63 21.68
CA VAL A 250 0.29 0.24 20.84
C VAL A 250 -0.98 0.45 21.62
N LEU A 251 -1.79 1.44 21.24
CA LEU A 251 -3.03 1.79 21.92
C LEU A 251 -4.20 1.01 21.31
N PRO A 252 -4.91 0.18 22.08
CA PRO A 252 -5.97 -0.68 21.56
C PRO A 252 -7.33 0.03 21.42
N LEU A 253 -7.54 1.15 22.10
CA LEU A 253 -8.84 1.84 22.21
C LEU A 253 -8.72 3.34 22.01
N ASP A 254 -9.77 3.93 21.49
CA ASP A 254 -9.94 5.38 21.32
C ASP A 254 -10.41 6.09 22.61
N GLY A 255 -10.52 7.42 22.55
CA GLY A 255 -10.89 8.33 23.63
C GLY A 255 -9.70 8.74 24.49
N PHE A 256 -9.99 9.30 25.66
CA PHE A 256 -8.95 9.85 26.56
C PHE A 256 -8.02 8.79 27.17
N TRP A 257 -6.72 9.06 27.08
CA TRP A 257 -5.62 8.33 27.70
C TRP A 257 -4.84 9.25 28.62
N ILE A 258 -4.26 8.69 29.67
CA ILE A 258 -3.35 9.40 30.57
C ILE A 258 -1.92 9.10 30.11
N VAL A 259 -1.11 10.16 30.03
CA VAL A 259 0.33 10.08 29.87
C VAL A 259 0.98 10.49 31.18
N ARG A 260 1.88 9.65 31.70
CA ARG A 260 2.74 9.99 32.84
C ARG A 260 4.20 9.92 32.41
N VAL A 261 4.90 11.04 32.55
CA VAL A 261 6.33 11.12 32.22
C VAL A 261 7.10 11.35 33.51
N THR A 262 7.88 10.33 33.89
CA THR A 262 8.75 10.40 35.06
C THR A 262 10.14 10.82 34.59
N ILE A 263 10.51 12.03 34.95
CA ILE A 263 11.78 12.66 34.60
C ILE A 263 12.71 12.56 35.80
N LEU A 264 13.83 11.86 35.64
CA LEU A 264 14.88 11.75 36.65
C LEU A 264 15.80 12.98 36.52
N VAL A 265 15.66 13.93 37.45
CA VAL A 265 16.44 15.18 37.49
C VAL A 265 17.84 14.93 38.04
N THR A 266 17.94 14.11 39.08
CA THR A 266 19.19 13.60 39.66
C THR A 266 18.97 12.17 40.13
N ASP A 267 20.03 11.46 40.53
CA ASP A 267 19.96 10.09 41.06
C ASP A 267 19.00 9.92 42.26
N PHE A 268 18.63 11.02 42.93
CA PHE A 268 17.76 11.04 44.11
C PHE A 268 16.49 11.88 43.93
N ARG A 269 16.29 12.52 42.78
CA ARG A 269 15.14 13.38 42.50
C ARG A 269 14.51 13.02 41.16
N SER A 270 13.27 12.55 41.22
CA SER A 270 12.41 12.37 40.04
C SER A 270 11.15 13.21 40.15
N VAL A 271 10.69 13.75 39.04
CA VAL A 271 9.40 14.45 38.94
C VAL A 271 8.53 13.75 37.91
N THR A 272 7.31 13.39 38.31
CA THR A 272 6.32 12.82 37.40
C THR A 272 5.35 13.90 36.94
N LEU A 273 5.37 14.18 35.64
CA LEU A 273 4.39 14.98 34.94
C LEU A 273 3.24 14.08 34.49
N THR A 274 2.00 14.55 34.64
CA THR A 274 0.82 13.78 34.27
C THR A 274 -0.09 14.67 33.44
N ASP A 275 -0.57 14.13 32.33
CA ASP A 275 -1.55 14.81 31.50
C ASP A 275 -2.47 13.83 30.77
N VAL A 276 -3.45 14.37 30.04
CA VAL A 276 -4.44 13.62 29.28
C VAL A 276 -4.34 13.99 27.81
N PHE A 277 -4.41 12.99 26.94
CA PHE A 277 -4.46 13.16 25.49
C PHE A 277 -5.64 12.33 24.93
N ASP A 278 -6.23 12.80 23.84
CA ASP A 278 -7.35 12.14 23.17
C ASP A 278 -6.87 11.31 21.98
N VAL A 279 -7.29 10.05 21.93
CA VAL A 279 -6.94 9.11 20.88
C VAL A 279 -8.13 8.93 19.95
N GLN A 280 -7.98 9.32 18.69
CA GLN A 280 -9.02 9.16 17.70
C GLN A 280 -9.12 7.70 17.20
N LYS A 281 -10.30 7.31 16.73
CA LYS A 281 -10.43 6.04 16.00
C LYS A 281 -9.60 6.08 14.73
N ALA A 282 -8.87 5.01 14.44
CA ALA A 282 -8.27 4.83 13.13
C ALA A 282 -9.40 4.79 12.09
N GLN A 283 -9.47 5.79 11.20
CA GLN A 283 -10.38 5.75 10.06
C GLN A 283 -9.94 4.61 9.13
N GLN A 284 -10.80 3.59 9.01
CA GLN A 284 -10.60 2.42 8.13
C GLN A 284 -10.95 2.73 6.67
#